data_AF-A0A2N8TCX0-F1
#
_entry.id   AF-A0A2N8TCX0-F1
#
_cell.length_a   1.000
_cell.length_b   1.000
_cell.length_c   1.000
_cell.angle_alpha   90.00
_cell.angle_beta   90.00
_cell.angle_gamma   90.00
#
_symmetry.space_group_name_H-M   'P 1'
#
loop_
_entity.id
_entity.type
_entity.pdbx_description
1 polymer ?
#
loop_
_entity_poly.entity_id
_entity_poly.type
_entity_poly.pdbx_seq_one_letter_code
_entity_poly.pdbx_strand_id
1 'polypeptide(L)'
;LPLVGAAAPRMLAALRAPRRLVQRYGTEAPAVHALAEQDPRLGEPVVPGHAVTGAELLWALRHEGALDEADLLDRRTRIGLVPADRAEALNAVRGLVGEALGTGS
;
A
#
# COMPACT_ATOMS: atom_id res chain seq x y z
N LEU A 1 5.67 26.75 8.12
CA LEU A 1 6.29 25.58 7.46
C LEU A 1 5.18 24.80 6.78
N PRO A 2 5.08 24.80 5.44
CA PRO A 2 4.08 23.98 4.75
C PRO A 2 4.54 22.52 4.77
N LEU A 3 3.60 21.60 4.99
CA LEU A 3 3.89 20.16 4.99
C LEU A 3 4.42 19.74 3.62
N VAL A 4 5.64 19.19 3.61
CA VAL A 4 6.21 18.47 2.46
C VAL A 4 5.21 17.38 2.05
N GLY A 5 4.68 17.46 0.83
CA GLY A 5 3.86 16.40 0.22
C GLY A 5 2.52 16.84 -0.42
N ALA A 6 1.96 18.00 -0.07
CA ALA A 6 0.69 18.43 -0.64
C ALA A 6 0.90 19.17 -1.98
N ALA A 7 1.03 18.43 -3.08
CA ALA A 7 0.89 19.04 -4.40
C ALA A 7 -0.42 19.82 -4.51
N ALA A 8 -0.45 20.89 -5.31
CA ALA A 8 -1.64 21.74 -5.44
C ALA A 8 -2.88 20.89 -5.80
N PRO A 9 -4.08 21.19 -5.26
CA PRO A 9 -5.28 20.36 -5.48
C PRO A 9 -5.60 20.06 -6.95
N ARG A 10 -5.32 21.02 -7.84
CA ARG A 10 -5.46 20.88 -9.30
C ARG A 10 -4.53 19.82 -9.90
N MET A 11 -3.33 19.65 -9.34
CA MET A 11 -2.38 18.64 -9.78
C MET A 11 -2.82 17.25 -9.32
N LEU A 12 -3.28 17.12 -8.08
CA LEU A 12 -3.80 15.86 -7.54
C LEU A 12 -5.05 15.39 -8.31
N ALA A 13 -5.92 16.31 -8.73
CA ALA A 13 -7.12 15.98 -9.52
C ALA A 13 -6.81 15.45 -10.93
N ALA A 14 -5.62 15.73 -11.47
CA ALA A 14 -5.20 15.27 -12.79
C ALA A 14 -4.49 13.91 -12.77
N LEU A 15 -4.22 13.35 -11.58
CA LEU A 15 -3.52 12.07 -11.44
C LEU A 15 -4.41 10.93 -11.93
N ARG A 16 -3.82 10.05 -12.74
CA ARG A 16 -4.46 8.81 -13.21
C ARG A 16 -4.38 7.73 -12.12
N ALA A 17 -5.17 7.90 -11.07
CA ALA A 17 -5.29 6.94 -9.99
C ALA A 17 -6.66 7.06 -9.30
N PRO A 18 -7.15 5.99 -8.64
CA PRO A 18 -8.32 6.05 -7.80
C PRO A 18 -8.23 7.16 -6.75
N ARG A 19 -9.34 7.88 -6.53
CA ARG A 19 -9.40 9.02 -5.59
C ARG A 19 -8.94 8.66 -4.18
N ARG A 20 -9.22 7.43 -3.71
CA ARG A 20 -8.74 6.91 -2.42
C ARG A 20 -7.22 6.94 -2.33
N LEU A 21 -6.55 6.46 -3.38
CA LEU A 21 -5.09 6.44 -3.43
C LEU A 21 -4.54 7.86 -3.51
N VAL A 22 -5.14 8.75 -4.31
CA VAL A 22 -4.72 10.17 -4.39
C VAL A 22 -4.84 10.86 -3.03
N GLN A 23 -5.90 10.62 -2.27
CA GLN A 23 -6.07 11.19 -0.92
C GLN A 23 -5.03 10.67 0.07
N ARG A 24 -4.59 9.41 -0.07
CA ARG A 24 -3.69 8.74 0.87
C ARG A 24 -2.20 8.89 0.52
N TYR A 25 -1.87 8.89 -0.76
CA TYR A 25 -0.50 8.85 -1.29
C TYR A 25 -0.12 10.10 -2.10
N GLY A 26 -1.04 11.03 -2.32
CA GLY A 26 -0.76 12.26 -3.05
C GLY A 26 -0.23 11.98 -4.46
N THR A 27 0.95 12.53 -4.77
CA THR A 27 1.62 12.37 -6.07
C THR A 27 2.07 10.95 -6.36
N GLU A 28 2.21 10.10 -5.35
CA GLU A 28 2.64 8.70 -5.50
C GLU A 28 1.50 7.77 -5.89
N ALA A 29 0.25 8.25 -5.85
CA ALA A 29 -0.93 7.43 -6.12
C ALA A 29 -0.92 6.72 -7.49
N PRO A 30 -0.47 7.33 -8.61
CA PRO A 30 -0.34 6.62 -9.88
C PRO A 30 0.66 5.47 -9.82
N ALA A 31 1.76 5.63 -9.07
CA ALA A 31 2.78 4.60 -8.96
C ALA A 31 2.28 3.42 -8.10
N VAL A 32 1.53 3.69 -7.04
CA VAL A 32 0.79 2.65 -6.29
C VAL A 32 -0.24 1.95 -7.19
N HIS A 33 -1.00 2.71 -7.97
CA HIS A 33 -2.03 2.16 -8.85
C HIS A 33 -1.44 1.26 -9.93
N ALA A 34 -0.30 1.64 -10.51
CA ALA A 34 0.39 0.86 -11.53
C ALA A 34 0.80 -0.54 -11.05
N LEU A 35 1.09 -0.73 -9.75
CA LEU A 35 1.35 -2.07 -9.20
C LEU A 35 0.13 -2.98 -9.33
N ALA A 36 -1.07 -2.46 -9.07
CA ALA A 36 -2.31 -3.21 -9.24
C ALA A 36 -2.67 -3.43 -10.72
N GLU A 37 -2.25 -2.56 -11.63
CA GLU A 37 -2.41 -2.76 -13.08
C GLU A 37 -1.46 -3.85 -13.61
N GLN A 38 -0.27 -3.98 -13.03
CA GLN A 38 0.72 -5.00 -13.40
C GLN A 38 0.34 -6.39 -12.87
N ASP A 39 -0.22 -6.46 -11.66
CA ASP A 39 -0.75 -7.68 -11.08
C ASP A 39 -2.12 -7.40 -10.45
N PRO A 40 -3.23 -7.85 -11.08
CA PRO A 40 -4.57 -7.63 -10.57
C PRO A 40 -4.79 -8.12 -9.14
N ARG A 41 -4.03 -9.13 -8.69
CA ARG A 41 -4.10 -9.64 -7.30
C ARG A 41 -3.67 -8.59 -6.29
N LEU A 42 -2.77 -7.69 -6.67
CA LEU A 42 -2.34 -6.55 -5.84
C LEU A 42 -3.42 -5.47 -5.73
N GLY A 43 -4.42 -5.47 -6.62
CA GLY A 43 -5.58 -4.58 -6.55
C GLY A 43 -6.66 -5.04 -5.56
N GLU A 44 -6.60 -6.29 -5.10
CA GLU A 44 -7.57 -6.86 -4.18
C GLU A 44 -7.26 -6.50 -2.72
N PRO A 45 -8.30 -6.38 -1.87
CA PRO A 45 -8.11 -6.30 -0.42
C PRO A 45 -7.26 -7.44 0.12
N VAL A 46 -6.30 -7.09 0.96
CA VAL A 46 -5.43 -8.07 1.63
C VAL A 46 -6.21 -8.91 2.65
N VAL A 47 -7.24 -8.30 3.24
CA VAL A 47 -8.21 -8.96 4.11
C VAL A 47 -9.60 -8.57 3.61
N PRO A 48 -10.54 -9.51 3.42
CA PRO A 48 -11.91 -9.19 3.07
C PRO A 48 -12.52 -8.14 4.03
N GLY A 49 -13.13 -7.10 3.47
CA GLY A 49 -13.71 -6.00 4.26
C GLY A 49 -12.75 -4.87 4.62
N HIS A 50 -11.44 -5.00 4.34
CA HIS A 50 -10.48 -3.92 4.50
C HIS A 50 -10.23 -3.17 3.20
N ALA A 51 -9.95 -1.87 3.29
CA ALA A 51 -9.66 -1.04 2.13
C ALA A 51 -8.21 -1.15 1.63
N VAL A 52 -7.36 -1.87 2.36
CA VAL A 52 -5.92 -1.96 2.10
C VAL A 52 -5.64 -3.10 1.15
N THR A 53 -4.89 -2.78 0.09
CA THR A 53 -4.61 -3.66 -1.04
C THR A 53 -3.15 -4.11 -1.05
N GLY A 54 -2.85 -5.20 -1.76
CA GLY A 54 -1.47 -5.71 -1.89
C GLY A 54 -0.53 -4.67 -2.50
N ALA A 55 -1.02 -3.85 -3.44
CA ALA A 55 -0.28 -2.76 -4.07
C ALA A 55 0.19 -1.70 -3.06
N GLU A 56 -0.67 -1.35 -2.09
CA GLU A 56 -0.32 -0.40 -1.02
C GLU A 56 0.74 -0.98 -0.08
N LEU A 57 0.68 -2.28 0.20
CA LEU A 57 1.67 -2.96 1.05
C LEU A 57 3.02 -3.07 0.33
N LEU A 58 3.03 -3.49 -0.93
CA LEU A 58 4.25 -3.58 -1.75
C LEU A 58 4.89 -2.22 -1.95
N TRP A 59 4.08 -1.17 -2.16
CA TRP A 59 4.58 0.20 -2.25
C TRP A 59 5.31 0.62 -0.97
N ALA A 60 4.67 0.40 0.18
CA ALA A 60 5.25 0.72 1.49
C ALA A 60 6.56 -0.07 1.74
N LEU A 61 6.59 -1.35 1.40
CA LEU A 61 7.81 -2.17 1.53
C LEU A 61 8.98 -1.64 0.68
N ARG A 62 8.71 -1.24 -0.58
CA ARG A 62 9.74 -0.78 -1.52
C ARG A 62 10.23 0.63 -1.24
N HIS A 63 9.34 1.57 -0.93
CA HIS A 63 9.68 3.00 -0.88
C HIS A 63 9.99 3.50 0.52
N GLU A 64 9.53 2.79 1.55
CA GLU A 64 9.68 3.21 2.93
C GLU A 64 10.72 2.38 3.69
N GLY A 65 11.43 1.50 2.97
CA GLY A 65 12.63 0.82 3.43
C GLY A 65 12.35 -0.08 4.62
N ALA A 66 11.83 -1.28 4.37
CA ALA A 66 11.78 -2.37 5.35
C ALA A 66 11.10 -2.00 6.68
N LEU A 67 9.88 -1.45 6.62
CA LEU A 67 9.02 -1.42 7.81
C LEU A 67 8.60 -2.85 8.16
N ASP A 68 8.86 -3.21 9.42
CA ASP A 68 8.41 -4.45 10.08
C ASP A 68 6.94 -4.77 9.73
N GLU A 69 6.64 -6.05 9.47
CA GLU A 69 5.29 -6.57 9.22
C GLU A 69 4.28 -6.04 10.27
N ALA A 70 4.69 -5.95 11.54
CA ALA A 70 3.91 -5.39 12.63
C ALA A 70 3.67 -3.87 12.49
N ASP A 71 4.64 -3.07 12.04
CA ASP A 71 4.42 -1.63 11.83
C ASP A 71 3.38 -1.38 10.72
N LEU A 72 3.47 -2.18 9.65
CA LEU A 72 2.54 -2.15 8.52
C LEU A 72 1.10 -2.49 8.96
N LEU A 73 0.94 -3.53 9.78
CA LEU A 73 -0.37 -4.00 10.24
C LEU A 73 -0.95 -3.14 11.36
N ASP A 74 -0.12 -2.69 12.30
CA ASP A 74 -0.59 -2.07 13.54
C ASP A 74 -0.69 -0.54 13.41
N ARG A 75 0.23 0.12 12.68
CA ARG A 75 0.30 1.59 12.62
C ARG A 75 -0.21 2.17 11.31
N ARG A 76 0.05 1.52 10.17
CA ARG A 76 -0.28 2.03 8.82
C ARG A 76 -1.67 1.67 8.35
N THR A 77 -2.14 0.49 8.71
CA THR A 77 -3.40 -0.07 8.20
C THR A 77 -4.43 -0.28 9.30
N ARG A 78 -4.00 -0.41 10.56
CA ARG A 78 -4.81 -0.76 11.74
C ARG A 78 -5.51 -2.12 11.64
N ILE A 79 -5.15 -2.94 10.64
CA ILE A 79 -5.63 -4.32 10.49
C ILE A 79 -5.24 -5.14 11.74
N GLY A 80 -4.10 -4.81 12.35
CA GLY A 80 -3.61 -5.45 13.57
C GLY A 80 -4.50 -5.35 14.81
N LEU A 81 -5.53 -4.51 14.80
CA LEU A 81 -6.47 -4.38 15.92
C LEU A 81 -7.40 -5.60 16.07
N VAL A 82 -7.62 -6.36 14.99
CA VAL A 82 -8.41 -7.59 15.00
C VAL A 82 -7.46 -8.78 14.80
N PRO A 83 -7.33 -9.69 15.79
CA PRO A 83 -6.36 -10.79 15.70
C PRO A 83 -6.54 -11.71 14.50
N ALA A 84 -7.79 -11.96 14.07
CA ALA A 84 -8.08 -12.79 12.90
C ALA A 84 -7.59 -12.11 11.61
N ASP A 85 -7.97 -10.86 11.40
CA ASP A 85 -7.56 -10.05 10.24
C ASP A 85 -6.03 -9.88 10.22
N ARG A 86 -5.41 -9.71 11.39
CA ARG A 86 -3.94 -9.64 11.51
C ARG A 86 -3.27 -10.90 11.01
N ALA A 87 -3.79 -12.08 11.35
CA ALA A 87 -3.22 -13.36 10.92
C ALA A 87 -3.35 -13.56 9.40
N GLU A 88 -4.49 -13.17 8.82
CA GLU A 88 -4.72 -13.23 7.38
C GLU A 88 -3.80 -12.27 6.62
N ALA A 89 -3.70 -11.03 7.08
CA ALA A 89 -2.84 -10.03 6.47
C ALA A 89 -1.35 -10.38 6.57
N LEU A 90 -0.94 -11.05 7.65
CA LEU A 90 0.44 -11.50 7.82
C LEU A 90 0.87 -12.49 6.73
N ASN A 91 -0.02 -13.40 6.32
CA ASN A 91 0.26 -14.34 5.22
C ASN A 91 0.47 -13.61 3.90
N ALA A 92 -0.37 -12.62 3.60
CA ALA A 92 -0.23 -11.80 2.40
C ALA A 92 1.05 -10.96 2.42
N VAL A 93 1.38 -10.31 3.55
CA VAL A 93 2.62 -9.54 3.71
C VAL A 93 3.84 -10.42 3.46
N ARG A 94 3.89 -11.63 4.05
CA ARG A 94 5.01 -12.56 3.87
C ARG A 94 5.18 -13.00 2.42
N GLY A 95 4.08 -13.26 1.72
CA GLY A 95 4.11 -13.53 0.27
C GLY A 95 4.75 -12.39 -0.52
N LEU A 96 4.32 -11.15 -0.25
CA LEU A 96 4.84 -9.95 -0.92
C LEU A 96 6.30 -9.66 -0.58
N VAL A 97 6.73 -9.88 0.66
CA VAL A 97 8.14 -9.74 1.08
C VAL A 97 9.01 -10.77 0.34
N GLY A 98 8.56 -12.02 0.24
CA GLY A 98 9.25 -13.06 -0.51
C GLY A 98 9.42 -12.71 -1.99
N GLU A 99 8.37 -12.21 -2.63
CA GLU A 99 8.42 -11.75 -4.03
C GLU A 99 9.32 -10.52 -4.20
N ALA A 100 9.22 -9.52 -3.31
CA ALA A 100 10.00 -8.29 -3.38
C ALA A 100 11.50 -8.53 -3.20
N LEU A 101 11.90 -9.48 -2.33
CA LEU A 101 13.30 -9.86 -2.11
C LEU A 101 13.82 -10.85 -3.16
N GLY A 102 12.93 -11.61 -3.82
CA GLY A 102 13.28 -12.57 -4.87
C GLY A 102 13.44 -11.98 -6.28
N THR A 103 12.91 -10.78 -6.53
CA THR A 103 12.97 -10.11 -7.86
C THR A 103 14.31 -9.37 -8.11
N GLY A 104 15.40 -9.80 -7.45
CA GLY A 104 16.71 -9.16 -7.47
C GLY A 104 17.82 -9.99 -8.12
N SER A 105 17.53 -10.78 -9.16
CA SER A 105 18.53 -11.48 -10.00
C SER A 105 18.39 -11.12 -11.47
#